data_AF-A0A7X5T0E2-F1
#
_entry.id   AF-A0A7X5T0E2-F1
#
_cell.length_a   1.000
_cell.length_b   1.000
_cell.length_c   1.000
_cell.angle_alpha   90.00
_cell.angle_beta   90.00
_cell.angle_gamma   90.00
#
_symmetry.space_group_name_H-M   'P 1'
#
loop_
_entity.id
_entity.type
_entity.pdbx_description
1 polymer ?
#
loop_
_entity_poly.entity_id
_entity_poly.type
_entity_poly.pdbx_seq_one_letter_code
_entity_poly.pdbx_strand_id
1 'polypeptide(L)'
;MHLDNQELKIFNKLSISEQKHSIKVAYDIEKLYEEGKYNLTKNEFIKVALLHDIGKLNYKVDIIKKSIIVIMDKITNSRIKKFQNIKSVYVHYNHPYLGYCILKEYNKYSEEMLFLVKNHHDENIINKELSLLIYTDNLN
;
A
#
# COMPACT_ATOMS: atom_id res chain seq x y z
N MET A 1 -13.02 12.16 8.96
CA MET A 1 -11.60 11.85 8.73
C MET A 1 -11.38 10.39 9.07
N HIS A 2 -10.90 9.55 8.14
CA HIS A 2 -10.78 8.09 8.36
C HIS A 2 -9.52 7.70 9.13
N LEU A 3 -8.53 8.59 9.18
CA LEU A 3 -7.31 8.42 9.96
C LEU A 3 -7.42 9.18 11.29
N ASP A 4 -6.90 8.60 12.36
CA ASP A 4 -6.65 9.33 13.61
C ASP A 4 -5.38 10.19 13.54
N ASN A 5 -5.08 10.94 14.61
CA ASN A 5 -3.93 11.84 14.63
C ASN A 5 -2.58 11.13 14.48
N GLN A 6 -2.44 9.90 14.98
CA GLN A 6 -1.20 9.13 14.85
C GLN A 6 -1.06 8.60 13.41
N GLU A 7 -2.15 8.07 12.85
CA GLU A 7 -2.26 7.60 11.48
C GLU A 7 -1.99 8.74 10.47
N LEU A 8 -2.58 9.92 10.69
CA LEU A 8 -2.35 11.09 9.86
C LEU A 8 -0.89 11.55 9.93
N LYS A 9 -0.28 11.53 11.12
CA LYS A 9 1.14 11.90 11.29
C LYS A 9 2.06 10.97 10.53
N ILE A 10 1.77 9.68 10.47
CA ILE A 10 2.59 8.72 9.71
C ILE A 10 2.30 8.80 8.21
N PHE A 11 1.04 8.95 7.81
CA PHE A 11 0.64 9.16 6.42
C PHE A 11 1.32 10.40 5.81
N ASN A 12 1.35 11.51 6.54
CA ASN A 12 1.98 12.77 6.10
C ASN A 12 3.51 12.68 5.92
N LYS A 13 4.15 11.60 6.36
CA LYS A 13 5.58 11.35 6.10
C LYS A 13 5.84 10.75 4.71
N LEU A 14 4.82 10.22 4.04
CA LEU A 14 4.92 9.75 2.65
C LEU A 14 5.23 10.93 1.71
N SER A 15 5.77 10.63 0.53
CA SER A 15 5.92 11.67 -0.51
C SER A 15 4.54 12.20 -0.92
N ILE A 16 4.46 13.45 -1.39
CA ILE A 16 3.19 14.01 -1.90
C ILE A 16 2.59 13.15 -3.02
N SER A 17 3.44 12.51 -3.83
CA SER A 17 2.99 11.58 -4.87
C SER A 17 2.31 10.35 -4.28
N GLU A 18 2.90 9.71 -3.27
CA GLU A 18 2.29 8.54 -2.62
C GLU A 18 1.03 8.95 -1.85
N GLN A 19 1.01 10.11 -1.18
CA GLN A 19 -0.20 10.58 -0.50
C GLN A 19 -1.36 10.76 -1.48
N LYS A 20 -1.11 11.40 -2.63
CA LYS A 20 -2.13 11.56 -3.67
C LYS A 20 -2.59 10.22 -4.23
N HIS A 21 -1.66 9.30 -4.46
CA HIS A 21 -1.94 7.94 -4.90
C HIS A 21 -2.91 7.24 -3.93
N SER A 22 -2.52 7.10 -2.66
CA SER A 22 -3.35 6.43 -1.65
C SER A 22 -4.71 7.11 -1.44
N ILE A 23 -4.80 8.44 -1.59
CA ILE A 23 -6.09 9.15 -1.55
C ILE A 23 -7.00 8.75 -2.71
N LYS A 24 -6.47 8.60 -3.93
CA LYS A 24 -7.27 8.14 -5.07
C LYS A 24 -7.71 6.68 -4.91
N VAL A 25 -6.80 5.81 -4.48
CA VAL A 25 -7.13 4.40 -4.16
C VAL A 25 -8.26 4.33 -3.13
N ALA A 26 -8.17 5.14 -2.06
CA ALA A 26 -9.20 5.24 -1.04
C ALA A 26 -10.55 5.76 -1.58
N TYR A 27 -10.51 6.75 -2.48
CA TYR A 27 -11.69 7.28 -3.15
C TYR A 27 -12.36 6.23 -4.05
N ASP A 28 -11.58 5.47 -4.82
CA ASP A 28 -12.10 4.40 -5.67
C ASP A 28 -12.67 3.24 -4.85
N ILE A 29 -12.02 2.88 -3.75
CA ILE A 29 -12.58 1.91 -2.78
C ILE A 29 -13.90 2.42 -2.22
N GLU A 30 -14.00 3.69 -1.79
CA GLU A 30 -15.26 4.24 -1.29
C GLU A 30 -16.39 4.13 -2.33
N LYS A 31 -16.09 4.40 -3.61
CA LYS A 31 -17.05 4.35 -4.71
C LYS A 31 -17.48 2.94 -5.08
N LEU A 32 -16.56 1.98 -5.01
CA LEU A 32 -16.79 0.58 -5.40
C LEU A 32 -17.18 -0.31 -4.22
N TYR A 33 -17.20 0.22 -3.00
CA TYR A 33 -17.59 -0.52 -1.82
C TYR A 33 -19.08 -0.91 -1.87
N GLU A 34 -19.36 -2.18 -1.61
CA GLU A 34 -20.70 -2.76 -1.57
C GLU A 34 -20.94 -3.31 -0.16
N GLU A 35 -21.96 -2.78 0.52
CA GLU A 35 -22.31 -3.18 1.89
C GLU A 35 -22.59 -4.70 1.97
N GLY A 36 -22.03 -5.37 2.98
CA GLY A 36 -22.21 -6.82 3.17
C GLY A 36 -21.38 -7.73 2.25
N LYS A 37 -20.56 -7.18 1.34
CA LYS A 37 -19.68 -7.97 0.46
C LYS A 37 -18.31 -8.27 1.06
N TYR A 38 -17.89 -7.46 2.02
CA TYR A 38 -16.54 -7.42 2.60
C TYR A 38 -16.61 -7.63 4.12
N ASN A 39 -15.51 -8.10 4.71
CA ASN A 39 -15.39 -8.34 6.15
C ASN A 39 -15.09 -7.03 6.90
N LEU A 40 -14.32 -6.14 6.29
CA LEU A 40 -14.05 -4.79 6.79
C LEU A 40 -15.25 -3.88 6.57
N THR A 41 -15.52 -3.04 7.56
CA THR A 41 -16.41 -1.89 7.35
C THR A 41 -15.82 -0.97 6.29
N LYS A 42 -16.68 -0.19 5.62
CA LYS A 42 -16.22 0.82 4.64
C LYS A 42 -15.12 1.73 5.19
N ASN A 43 -15.26 2.16 6.44
CA ASN A 43 -14.28 3.03 7.10
C ASN A 43 -12.92 2.36 7.32
N GLU A 44 -12.91 1.09 7.74
CA GLU A 44 -11.68 0.31 7.88
C GLU A 44 -11.02 0.08 6.53
N PHE A 45 -11.81 -0.19 5.49
CA PHE A 45 -11.27 -0.44 4.15
C PHE A 45 -10.66 0.84 3.55
N ILE A 46 -11.34 1.99 3.68
CA ILE A 46 -10.77 3.30 3.31
C ILE A 46 -9.49 3.56 4.09
N LYS A 47 -9.44 3.22 5.39
CA LYS A 47 -8.23 3.36 6.21
C LYS A 47 -7.09 2.46 5.70
N VAL A 48 -7.36 1.20 5.34
CA VAL A 48 -6.38 0.30 4.70
C VAL A 48 -5.87 0.93 3.40
N ALA A 49 -6.76 1.44 2.55
CA ALA A 49 -6.40 2.07 1.29
C ALA A 49 -5.47 3.28 1.48
N LEU A 50 -5.73 4.12 2.49
CA LEU A 50 -4.88 5.26 2.82
C LEU A 50 -3.50 4.83 3.36
N LEU A 51 -3.41 3.67 4.01
CA LEU A 51 -2.21 3.24 4.73
C LEU A 51 -1.44 2.10 4.04
N HIS A 52 -1.95 1.48 2.97
CA HIS A 52 -1.35 0.29 2.35
C HIS A 52 0.12 0.51 1.96
N ASP A 53 0.44 1.74 1.57
CA ASP A 53 1.74 2.16 1.07
C ASP A 53 2.72 2.68 2.14
N ILE A 54 2.35 2.68 3.42
CA ILE A 54 3.20 3.25 4.48
C ILE A 54 4.54 2.53 4.67
N GLY A 55 4.72 1.33 4.11
CA GLY A 55 6.04 0.68 4.04
C GLY A 55 7.07 1.45 3.23
N LYS A 56 6.63 2.38 2.36
CA LYS A 56 7.50 3.26 1.57
C LYS A 56 8.17 4.35 2.41
N LEU A 57 7.77 4.55 3.67
CA LEU A 57 8.35 5.55 4.58
C LEU A 57 9.83 5.39 4.85
N ASN A 58 10.32 4.14 4.88
CA ASN A 58 11.71 3.83 5.21
C ASN A 58 12.72 4.27 4.13
N TYR A 59 12.21 4.82 3.03
CA TYR A 59 13.02 5.45 2.00
C TYR A 59 12.24 6.61 1.41
N LYS A 60 12.70 7.85 1.65
CA LYS A 60 12.36 8.97 0.76
C LYS A 60 12.94 8.62 -0.61
N VAL A 61 12.22 7.81 -1.38
CA VAL A 61 12.57 7.56 -2.77
C VAL A 61 12.43 8.93 -3.41
N ASP A 62 13.55 9.50 -3.83
CA ASP A 62 13.53 10.61 -4.76
C ASP A 62 12.61 10.19 -5.91
N ILE A 63 11.62 11.00 -6.27
CA ILE A 63 10.56 10.65 -7.23
C ILE A 63 11.20 10.10 -8.53
N ILE A 64 12.36 10.63 -8.90
CA ILE A 64 13.18 10.19 -10.03
C ILE A 64 13.65 8.73 -9.87
N LYS A 65 14.17 8.35 -8.71
CA LYS A 65 14.64 6.98 -8.43
C LYS A 65 13.49 5.98 -8.46
N LYS A 66 12.29 6.36 -8.02
CA LYS A 66 11.09 5.51 -8.09
C LYS A 66 10.76 5.20 -9.54
N SER A 67 10.62 6.24 -10.37
CA SER A 67 10.25 6.09 -11.78
C SER A 67 11.26 5.21 -12.54
N ILE A 68 12.56 5.38 -12.28
CA ILE A 68 13.61 4.53 -12.86
C ILE A 68 13.41 3.07 -12.47
N ILE A 69 13.17 2.77 -11.19
CA ILE A 69 13.00 1.40 -10.70
C ILE A 69 11.76 0.75 -11.29
N VAL A 70 10.63 1.46 -11.34
CA VAL A 70 9.38 0.95 -11.93
C VAL A 70 9.57 0.64 -13.42
N ILE A 71 10.19 1.55 -14.17
CA ILE A 71 10.47 1.34 -15.60
C ILE A 71 11.43 0.15 -15.79
N MET A 72 12.50 0.07 -14.99
CA MET A 72 13.45 -1.04 -15.06
C MET A 72 12.82 -2.38 -14.67
N ASP A 73 11.97 -2.41 -13.64
CA ASP A 73 11.26 -3.62 -13.19
C ASP A 73 10.42 -4.19 -14.33
N LYS A 74 9.63 -3.31 -14.98
CA LYS A 74 8.81 -3.65 -16.12
C LYS A 74 9.62 -4.13 -17.33
N ILE A 75 10.67 -3.40 -17.72
CA ILE A 75 11.51 -3.77 -18.88
C ILE A 75 12.25 -5.10 -18.64
N THR A 76 12.64 -5.35 -17.39
CA THR A 76 13.46 -6.51 -17.05
C THR A 76 12.65 -7.72 -16.59
N ASN A 77 11.31 -7.65 -16.59
CA ASN A 77 10.44 -8.69 -16.03
C ASN A 77 10.90 -9.09 -14.62
N SER A 78 11.09 -8.09 -13.75
CA SER A 78 11.51 -8.25 -12.35
C SER A 78 12.87 -8.88 -12.09
N ARG A 79 13.75 -8.96 -13.10
CA ARG A 79 15.14 -9.39 -12.88
C ARG A 79 15.92 -8.44 -11.98
N ILE A 80 15.51 -7.18 -11.83
CA ILE A 80 16.14 -6.27 -10.87
C ILE A 80 15.92 -6.67 -9.41
N LYS A 81 14.95 -7.58 -9.12
CA LYS A 81 14.72 -8.15 -7.79
C LYS A 81 15.97 -8.77 -7.16
N LYS A 82 16.95 -9.21 -7.95
CA LYS A 82 18.23 -9.72 -7.44
C LYS A 82 19.10 -8.66 -6.75
N PHE A 83 18.86 -7.37 -7.02
CA PHE A 83 19.62 -6.26 -6.47
C PHE A 83 19.01 -5.69 -5.18
N GLN A 84 18.51 -6.55 -4.28
CA GLN A 84 17.93 -6.11 -3.01
C GLN A 84 18.93 -5.44 -2.06
N ASN A 85 20.23 -5.55 -2.34
CA ASN A 85 21.26 -4.74 -1.67
C ASN A 85 21.07 -3.23 -1.94
N ILE A 86 20.40 -2.85 -3.04
CA ILE A 86 20.02 -1.47 -3.31
C ILE A 86 18.74 -1.16 -2.54
N LYS A 87 18.82 -0.24 -1.58
CA LYS A 87 17.71 0.09 -0.67
C LYS A 87 16.38 0.43 -1.38
N SER A 88 16.45 1.15 -2.49
CA SER A 88 15.26 1.53 -3.26
C SER A 88 14.60 0.33 -3.96
N VAL A 89 15.40 -0.63 -4.44
CA VAL A 89 14.92 -1.91 -4.99
C VAL A 89 14.32 -2.75 -3.88
N TYR A 90 14.97 -2.82 -2.72
CA TYR A 90 14.43 -3.50 -1.55
C TYR A 90 13.06 -2.95 -1.14
N VAL A 91 12.92 -1.62 -1.03
CA VAL A 91 11.64 -0.99 -0.68
C VAL A 91 10.58 -1.26 -1.76
N HIS A 92 10.92 -1.17 -3.05
CA HIS A 92 9.98 -1.44 -4.15
C HIS A 92 9.29 -2.81 -3.98
N TYR A 93 10.06 -3.87 -3.72
CA TYR A 93 9.49 -5.22 -3.58
C TYR A 93 8.97 -5.57 -2.19
N ASN A 94 9.44 -4.92 -1.14
CA ASN A 94 9.14 -5.32 0.24
C ASN A 94 8.26 -4.32 1.01
N HIS A 95 7.86 -3.19 0.41
CA HIS A 95 7.02 -2.21 1.11
C HIS A 95 5.68 -2.77 1.63
N PRO A 96 5.00 -3.76 1.02
CA PRO A 96 3.83 -4.37 1.64
C PRO A 96 4.14 -4.96 3.02
N TYR A 97 5.23 -5.74 3.11
CA TYR A 97 5.69 -6.32 4.37
C TYR A 97 6.20 -5.26 5.36
N LEU A 98 6.93 -4.24 4.89
CA LEU A 98 7.38 -3.14 5.75
C LEU A 98 6.19 -2.35 6.32
N GLY A 99 5.15 -2.12 5.51
CA GLY A 99 3.90 -1.49 5.94
C GLY A 99 3.21 -2.31 7.01
N TYR A 100 3.09 -3.63 6.80
CA TYR A 100 2.60 -4.56 7.82
C TYR A 100 3.37 -4.42 9.14
N CYS A 101 4.71 -4.46 9.11
CA CYS A 101 5.52 -4.34 10.33
C CYS A 101 5.26 -3.02 11.06
N ILE A 102 5.23 -1.90 10.34
CA ILE A 102 4.98 -0.58 10.92
C ILE A 102 3.58 -0.53 11.55
N LEU A 103 2.53 -0.98 10.85
CA LEU A 103 1.17 -0.94 11.37
C LEU A 103 1.00 -1.86 12.58
N LYS A 104 1.59 -3.07 12.53
CA LYS A 104 1.51 -4.05 13.62
C LYS A 104 1.99 -3.48 14.96
N GLU A 105 3.02 -2.64 14.98
CA GLU A 105 3.55 -2.01 16.19
C GLU A 105 2.52 -1.12 16.93
N TYR A 106 1.50 -0.60 16.24
CA TYR A 106 0.45 0.21 16.86
C TYR A 106 -0.60 -0.60 17.63
N ASN A 107 -0.62 -1.93 17.50
CA ASN A 107 -1.53 -2.84 18.21
C ASN A 107 -3.02 -2.42 18.19
N LYS A 108 -3.49 -1.85 17.08
CA LYS A 108 -4.88 -1.35 16.93
C LYS A 108 -5.57 -1.76 15.63
N TYR A 109 -4.86 -2.45 14.74
CA TYR A 109 -5.39 -2.90 13.46
C TYR A 109 -5.82 -4.36 13.56
N SER A 110 -6.91 -4.71 12.89
CA SER A 110 -7.35 -6.10 12.80
C SER A 110 -6.40 -6.93 11.94
N GLU A 111 -6.42 -8.26 12.12
CA GLU A 111 -5.63 -9.16 11.27
C GLU A 111 -6.01 -9.04 9.79
N GLU A 112 -7.28 -8.77 9.46
CA GLU A 112 -7.71 -8.55 8.08
C GLU A 112 -7.07 -7.27 7.50
N MET A 113 -7.08 -6.16 8.24
CA MET A 113 -6.41 -4.93 7.80
C MET A 113 -4.92 -5.15 7.55
N LEU A 114 -4.25 -5.83 8.48
CA LEU A 114 -2.83 -6.16 8.36
C LEU A 114 -2.55 -7.11 7.21
N PHE A 115 -3.44 -8.08 6.97
CA PHE A 115 -3.38 -9.01 5.85
C PHE A 115 -3.45 -8.28 4.50
N LEU A 116 -4.40 -7.34 4.34
CA LEU A 116 -4.52 -6.56 3.12
C LEU A 116 -3.26 -5.73 2.86
N VAL A 117 -2.76 -5.02 3.86
CA VAL A 117 -1.52 -4.22 3.73
C VAL A 117 -0.32 -5.10 3.41
N LYS A 118 -0.19 -6.28 4.02
CA LYS A 118 0.94 -7.18 3.77
C LYS A 118 0.96 -7.74 2.35
N ASN A 119 -0.21 -7.95 1.75
CA ASN A 119 -0.36 -8.75 0.54
C ASN A 119 -0.87 -7.97 -0.67
N HIS A 120 -0.99 -6.64 -0.62
CA HIS A 120 -1.56 -5.81 -1.71
C HIS A 120 -0.79 -5.82 -3.04
N HIS A 121 0.24 -6.65 -3.18
CA HIS A 121 0.94 -6.94 -4.44
C HIS A 121 0.71 -8.38 -4.94
N ASP A 122 0.08 -9.24 -4.16
CA ASP A 122 -0.04 -10.67 -4.45
C ASP A 122 -1.37 -10.98 -5.14
N GLU A 123 -1.36 -10.91 -6.47
CA GLU A 123 -2.49 -11.21 -7.34
C GLU A 123 -2.92 -12.69 -7.30
N ASN A 124 -2.13 -13.59 -6.70
CA ASN A 124 -2.47 -15.01 -6.63
C ASN A 124 -3.39 -15.34 -5.45
N ILE A 125 -3.55 -14.42 -4.50
CA ILE A 125 -4.37 -14.63 -3.31
C ILE A 125 -5.84 -14.32 -3.62
N ILE A 126 -6.68 -15.34 -3.48
CA ILE A 126 -8.13 -15.22 -3.68
C ILE A 126 -8.77 -14.65 -2.39
N ASN A 127 -8.85 -13.31 -2.31
CA ASN A 127 -9.61 -12.59 -1.29
C ASN A 127 -10.31 -11.38 -1.95
N LYS A 128 -11.60 -11.16 -1.63
CA LYS A 128 -12.43 -10.13 -2.30
C LYS A 128 -11.95 -8.70 -2.01
N GLU A 129 -11.58 -8.41 -0.77
CA GLU A 129 -11.05 -7.10 -0.36
C GLU A 129 -9.68 -6.87 -0.97
N LEU A 130 -8.82 -7.88 -0.94
CA LEU A 130 -7.50 -7.80 -1.55
C LEU A 130 -7.58 -7.58 -3.06
N SER A 131 -8.50 -8.29 -3.73
CA SER A 131 -8.74 -8.14 -5.17
C SER A 131 -9.21 -6.73 -5.50
N LEU A 132 -10.12 -6.15 -4.71
CA LEU A 132 -10.55 -4.77 -4.91
C LEU A 132 -9.41 -3.78 -4.65
N LEU A 133 -8.64 -3.98 -3.58
CA LEU A 133 -7.51 -3.12 -3.24
C LEU A 133 -6.48 -3.10 -4.38
N ILE A 134 -6.04 -4.28 -4.85
CA ILE A 134 -5.09 -4.42 -5.97
C ILE A 134 -5.65 -3.76 -7.23
N TYR A 135 -6.93 -4.00 -7.53
CA TYR A 135 -7.57 -3.40 -8.70
C TYR A 135 -7.51 -1.86 -8.63
N THR A 136 -7.91 -1.26 -7.51
CA THR A 136 -7.88 0.20 -7.33
C THR A 136 -6.47 0.78 -7.25
N ASP A 137 -5.50 0.02 -6.76
CA ASP A 137 -4.09 0.39 -6.71
C ASP A 137 -3.50 0.49 -8.13
N ASN A 138 -3.76 -0.53 -8.95
CA ASN A 138 -3.29 -0.59 -10.35
C ASN A 138 -3.95 0.45 -11.27
N LEU A 139 -5.11 1.00 -10.89
CA LEU A 139 -5.79 2.06 -11.64
C LEU A 139 -5.11 3.43 -11.51
N ASN A 140 -4.31 3.66 -10.45
CA ASN A 140 -3.85 4.97 -10.01
C ASN A 140 -2.33 5.21 -10.14
#